data_AF-A0A852V7B6-F1
#
_entry.id   AF-A0A852V7B6-F1
#
_cell.length_a   1.000
_cell.length_b   1.000
_cell.length_c   1.000
_cell.angle_alpha   90.00
_cell.angle_beta   90.00
_cell.angle_gamma   90.00
#
_symmetry.space_group_name_H-M   'P 1'
#
loop_
_entity.id
_entity.type
_entity.pdbx_description
1 polymer ?
#
loop_
_entity_poly.entity_id
_entity_poly.type
_entity_poly.pdbx_seq_one_letter_code
_entity_poly.pdbx_strand_id
1 'polypeptide(L)'
;ARSWLRELAITGWRGVDHDLVSAADQVVEALLAVPGRRRLAVLLDGLAAELRASCPVGTMEHLPVRRWADLWTRAVLLSHDAVPSGAPRPAETVSGRLLILGVDVHEHGTAVQFQVHAVLEPAGGGRPRLVRTGVTVAKVDTITGPAVWKLPHRHGALLAALADRRCLDVTDLPLLDSGDLLWDDDRALLGKPADPFTTARLHLAGALAPAVPPLDRVPVRVAEPVLVEDYRVTKDGSFDLGGGVLAVDTERLPACGPLTPKLVAGSTACVGLIRWDGGRWLLQPLAVQAKVKKETVEVATGDWALGPTDPKAVKAEARAGDPVAVLRERAGRLLRK
;
A
#
# COMPACT_ATOMS: atom_id res chain seq x y z
N ALA A 1 -11.09 -1.05 23.04
CA ALA A 1 -11.57 -1.15 21.64
C ALA A 1 -13.09 -1.11 21.56
N ARG A 2 -13.80 -2.20 21.93
CA ARG A 2 -15.26 -2.29 21.82
C ARG A 2 -16.02 -1.15 22.50
N SER A 3 -15.59 -0.74 23.70
CA SER A 3 -16.22 0.38 24.41
C SER A 3 -16.15 1.69 23.62
N TRP A 4 -14.96 2.09 23.17
CA TRP A 4 -14.74 3.29 22.37
C TRP A 4 -15.51 3.27 21.03
N LEU A 5 -15.50 2.13 20.33
CA LEU A 5 -16.26 1.97 19.09
C LEU A 5 -17.77 2.09 19.31
N ARG A 6 -18.29 1.55 20.42
CA ARG A 6 -19.70 1.70 20.79
C ARG A 6 -20.02 3.16 21.12
N GLU A 7 -19.15 3.85 21.83
CA GLU A 7 -19.31 5.25 22.17
C GLU A 7 -19.35 6.13 20.91
N LEU A 8 -18.42 5.92 19.95
CA LEU A 8 -18.48 6.57 18.63
C LEU A 8 -19.84 6.36 17.93
N ALA A 9 -20.39 5.15 17.99
CA ALA A 9 -21.67 4.84 17.35
C ALA A 9 -22.86 5.51 18.05
N ILE A 10 -22.83 5.61 19.38
CA ILE A 10 -23.87 6.28 20.17
C ILE A 10 -23.83 7.80 19.93
N THR A 11 -22.62 8.38 19.98
CA THR A 11 -22.40 9.81 19.78
C THR A 11 -22.75 10.23 18.34
N GLY A 12 -22.50 9.35 17.36
CA GLY A 12 -22.68 9.64 15.95
C GLY A 12 -21.66 10.65 15.41
N TRP A 13 -21.43 10.68 14.10
CA TRP A 13 -20.35 11.48 13.51
C TRP A 13 -20.41 12.97 13.92
N ARG A 14 -21.58 13.59 13.87
CA ARG A 14 -21.74 15.01 14.22
C ARG A 14 -21.51 15.33 15.69
N GLY A 15 -21.56 14.34 16.58
CA GLY A 15 -21.28 14.52 18.01
C GLY A 15 -19.82 14.28 18.39
N VAL A 16 -18.97 13.83 17.47
CA VAL A 16 -17.57 13.53 17.77
C VAL A 16 -16.78 14.82 18.05
N ASP A 17 -16.18 14.88 19.23
CA ASP A 17 -15.35 15.97 19.72
C ASP A 17 -13.91 15.51 20.05
N HIS A 18 -13.10 16.44 20.56
CA HIS A 18 -11.69 16.18 20.87
C HIS A 18 -11.52 15.17 22.00
N ASP A 19 -12.42 15.14 22.99
CA ASP A 19 -12.30 14.27 24.16
C ASP A 19 -12.56 12.82 23.77
N LEU A 20 -13.63 12.57 23.00
CA LEU A 20 -13.94 11.25 22.48
C LEU A 20 -12.84 10.70 21.58
N VAL A 21 -12.26 11.54 20.72
CA VAL A 21 -11.16 11.11 19.84
C VAL A 21 -9.88 10.84 20.63
N SER A 22 -9.56 11.65 21.64
CA SER A 22 -8.35 11.47 22.45
C SER A 22 -8.40 10.20 23.31
N ALA A 23 -9.60 9.73 23.69
CA ALA A 23 -9.77 8.46 24.38
C ALA A 23 -9.29 7.24 23.55
N ALA A 24 -9.12 7.38 22.23
CA ALA A 24 -8.59 6.33 21.38
C ALA A 24 -7.12 5.97 21.70
N ASP A 25 -6.32 6.92 22.19
CA ASP A 25 -4.87 6.75 22.33
C ASP A 25 -4.53 5.62 23.31
N GLN A 26 -5.20 5.58 24.48
CA GLN A 26 -5.05 4.50 25.47
C GLN A 26 -5.49 3.13 24.90
N VAL A 27 -6.53 3.13 24.05
CA VAL A 27 -7.01 1.92 23.41
C VAL A 27 -5.99 1.39 22.41
N VAL A 28 -5.41 2.27 21.59
CA VAL A 28 -4.39 1.93 20.59
C VAL A 28 -3.14 1.40 21.29
N GLU A 29 -2.66 2.08 22.33
CA GLU A 29 -1.47 1.67 23.09
C GLU A 29 -1.64 0.26 23.68
N ALA A 30 -2.78 0.00 24.35
CA ALA A 30 -3.06 -1.32 24.92
C ALA A 30 -3.13 -2.43 23.86
N LEU A 31 -3.62 -2.14 22.64
CA LEU A 31 -3.67 -3.11 21.55
C LEU A 31 -2.30 -3.34 20.92
N LEU A 32 -1.45 -2.31 20.80
CA LEU A 32 -0.09 -2.44 20.26
C LEU A 32 0.79 -3.36 21.11
N ALA A 33 0.56 -3.39 22.43
CA ALA A 33 1.22 -4.28 23.37
C ALA A 33 0.96 -5.77 23.08
N VAL A 34 -0.13 -6.10 22.37
CA VAL A 34 -0.51 -7.48 22.04
C VAL A 34 -0.27 -7.74 20.54
N PRO A 35 0.72 -8.57 20.15
CA PRO A 35 1.08 -8.78 18.75
C PRO A 35 -0.09 -9.15 17.83
N GLY A 36 -0.97 -10.07 18.28
CA GLY A 36 -2.15 -10.50 17.52
C GLY A 36 -3.22 -9.42 17.33
N ARG A 37 -3.11 -8.27 18.00
CA ARG A 37 -4.07 -7.14 17.93
C ARG A 37 -3.54 -5.94 17.18
N ARG A 38 -2.28 -5.94 16.73
CA ARG A 38 -1.66 -4.80 16.04
C ARG A 38 -2.42 -4.36 14.79
N ARG A 39 -3.01 -5.29 14.04
CA ARG A 39 -3.88 -4.96 12.89
C ARG A 39 -5.07 -4.09 13.30
N LEU A 40 -5.72 -4.39 14.43
CA LEU A 40 -6.80 -3.58 14.97
C LEU A 40 -6.26 -2.25 15.50
N ALA A 41 -5.11 -2.26 16.18
CA ALA A 41 -4.50 -1.05 16.70
C ALA A 41 -4.23 -0.01 15.61
N VAL A 42 -3.58 -0.42 14.51
CA VAL A 42 -3.28 0.47 13.37
C VAL A 42 -4.55 0.98 12.67
N LEU A 43 -5.59 0.14 12.57
CA LEU A 43 -6.88 0.57 12.02
C LEU A 43 -7.55 1.64 12.91
N LEU A 44 -7.53 1.45 14.22
CA LEU A 44 -8.09 2.41 15.17
C LEU A 44 -7.29 3.70 15.21
N ASP A 45 -5.96 3.62 15.16
CA ASP A 45 -5.06 4.77 15.07
C ASP A 45 -5.38 5.63 13.83
N GLY A 46 -5.51 4.99 12.66
CA GLY A 46 -5.89 5.67 11.42
C GLY A 46 -7.30 6.30 11.47
N LEU A 47 -8.29 5.58 12.00
CA LEU A 47 -9.64 6.12 12.18
C LEU A 47 -9.63 7.32 13.15
N ALA A 48 -8.94 7.21 14.28
CA ALA A 48 -8.82 8.29 15.25
C ALA A 48 -8.09 9.49 14.65
N ALA A 49 -7.06 9.29 13.84
CA ALA A 49 -6.37 10.37 13.14
C ALA A 49 -7.28 11.13 12.16
N GLU A 50 -8.07 10.41 11.35
CA GLU A 50 -9.06 11.04 10.45
C GLU A 50 -10.11 11.86 11.20
N LEU A 51 -10.63 11.30 12.30
CA LEU A 51 -11.59 11.99 13.17
C LEU A 51 -10.95 13.21 13.82
N ARG A 52 -9.71 13.11 14.32
CA ARG A 52 -8.97 14.22 14.97
C ARG A 52 -8.73 15.37 14.00
N ALA A 53 -8.32 15.07 12.77
CA ALA A 53 -8.13 16.08 11.71
C ALA A 53 -9.44 16.78 11.32
N SER A 54 -10.57 16.17 11.66
CA SER A 54 -11.92 16.64 11.36
C SER A 54 -12.63 17.28 12.57
N CYS A 55 -11.99 17.30 13.74
CA CYS A 55 -12.61 17.77 14.97
C CYS A 55 -12.67 19.31 15.05
N PRO A 56 -13.77 19.90 15.59
CA PRO A 56 -15.01 19.22 15.96
C PRO A 56 -15.82 18.81 14.72
N VAL A 57 -16.21 17.53 14.63
CA VAL A 57 -16.82 16.98 13.40
C VAL A 57 -18.19 17.62 13.12
N GLY A 58 -18.87 18.11 14.17
CA GLY A 58 -20.13 18.82 14.08
C GLY A 58 -20.09 20.03 13.12
N THR A 59 -18.93 20.67 12.93
CA THR A 59 -18.80 21.88 12.09
C THR A 59 -18.46 21.59 10.63
N MET A 60 -18.21 20.34 10.25
CA MET A 60 -17.86 20.00 8.87
C MET A 60 -19.05 20.22 7.92
N GLU A 61 -18.78 20.76 6.74
CA GLU A 61 -19.81 20.85 5.70
C GLU A 61 -20.18 19.45 5.17
N HIS A 62 -19.16 18.65 4.86
CA HIS A 62 -19.29 17.32 4.26
C HIS A 62 -18.63 16.25 5.13
N LEU A 63 -19.36 15.17 5.39
CA LEU A 63 -18.84 14.02 6.13
C LEU A 63 -18.47 12.88 5.18
N PRO A 64 -17.29 12.25 5.34
CA PRO A 64 -16.92 11.07 4.55
C PRO A 64 -17.62 9.80 5.09
N VAL A 65 -18.96 9.82 5.13
CA VAL A 65 -19.80 8.84 5.85
C VAL A 65 -19.47 7.40 5.47
N ARG A 66 -19.30 7.10 4.18
CA ARG A 66 -18.98 5.74 3.70
C ARG A 66 -17.63 5.27 4.22
N ARG A 67 -16.59 6.10 4.10
CA ARG A 67 -15.24 5.77 4.54
C ARG A 67 -15.19 5.51 6.04
N TRP A 68 -15.76 6.41 6.85
CA TRP A 68 -15.77 6.22 8.30
C TRP A 68 -16.64 5.06 8.75
N ALA A 69 -17.78 4.82 8.10
CA ALA A 69 -18.61 3.65 8.37
C ALA A 69 -17.87 2.34 8.05
N ASP A 70 -17.14 2.28 6.94
CA ASP A 70 -16.35 1.10 6.55
C ASP A 70 -15.19 0.83 7.54
N LEU A 71 -14.45 1.88 7.93
CA LEU A 71 -13.38 1.78 8.93
C LEU A 71 -13.92 1.34 10.29
N TRP A 72 -15.01 1.95 10.76
CA TRP A 72 -15.65 1.60 12.02
C TRP A 72 -16.18 0.16 12.00
N THR A 73 -16.89 -0.23 10.94
CA THR A 73 -17.44 -1.59 10.81
C THR A 73 -16.33 -2.63 10.85
N ARG A 74 -15.24 -2.38 10.12
CA ARG A 74 -14.08 -3.27 10.13
C ARG A 74 -13.42 -3.35 11.50
N ALA A 75 -13.30 -2.21 12.21
CA ALA A 75 -12.75 -2.18 13.55
C ALA A 75 -13.63 -2.94 14.55
N VAL A 76 -14.96 -2.84 14.43
CA VAL A 76 -15.92 -3.63 15.21
C VAL A 76 -15.69 -5.11 14.97
N LEU A 77 -15.71 -5.56 13.70
CA LEU A 77 -15.51 -6.97 13.35
C LEU A 77 -14.17 -7.52 13.87
N LEU A 78 -13.08 -6.76 13.75
CA LEU A 78 -11.75 -7.16 14.24
C LEU A 78 -11.63 -7.11 15.78
N SER A 79 -12.51 -6.39 16.47
CA SER A 79 -12.55 -6.30 17.93
C SER A 79 -13.35 -7.41 18.60
N HIS A 80 -14.06 -8.22 17.82
CA HIS A 80 -14.74 -9.41 18.30
C HIS A 80 -13.80 -10.61 18.31
N ASP A 81 -13.83 -11.34 19.41
CA ASP A 81 -13.07 -12.58 19.61
C ASP A 81 -13.82 -13.80 19.02
N ALA A 82 -14.98 -13.55 18.40
CA ALA A 82 -16.06 -14.52 18.20
C ALA A 82 -16.19 -15.04 16.75
N VAL A 83 -15.09 -15.14 16.02
CA VAL A 83 -15.01 -16.16 14.96
C VAL A 83 -14.18 -17.28 15.58
N PRO A 84 -14.73 -18.49 15.78
CA PRO A 84 -13.87 -19.65 15.90
C PRO A 84 -13.01 -19.59 14.65
N SER A 85 -11.74 -19.23 14.81
CA SER A 85 -10.78 -19.53 13.77
C SER A 85 -10.93 -21.03 13.62
N GLY A 86 -11.58 -21.48 12.54
CA GLY A 86 -11.45 -22.87 12.14
C GLY A 86 -9.96 -23.18 12.25
N ALA A 87 -9.63 -24.30 12.90
CA ALA A 87 -8.26 -24.63 13.31
C ALA A 87 -7.28 -24.10 12.26
N PRO A 88 -6.33 -23.21 12.64
CA PRO A 88 -5.55 -22.43 11.69
C PRO A 88 -5.05 -23.37 10.60
N ARG A 89 -5.63 -23.23 9.40
CA ARG A 89 -5.22 -24.06 8.29
C ARG A 89 -3.78 -23.68 8.03
N PRO A 90 -2.84 -24.63 7.99
CA PRO A 90 -1.47 -24.29 7.65
C PRO A 90 -1.52 -23.56 6.30
N ALA A 91 -0.99 -22.33 6.29
CA ALA A 91 -0.94 -21.55 5.06
C ALA A 91 -0.19 -22.39 4.01
N GLU A 92 -0.72 -22.41 2.80
CA GLU A 92 0.00 -22.98 1.66
C GLU A 92 1.38 -22.33 1.62
N THR A 93 2.44 -23.13 1.45
CA THR A 93 3.78 -22.58 1.19
C THR A 93 4.04 -22.63 -0.31
N VAL A 94 4.56 -21.55 -0.85
CA VAL A 94 4.81 -21.43 -2.29
C VAL A 94 6.26 -21.08 -2.57
N SER A 95 6.78 -21.72 -3.62
CA SER A 95 8.12 -21.52 -4.16
C SER A 95 7.99 -21.19 -5.64
N GLY A 96 8.86 -20.33 -6.18
CA GLY A 96 8.77 -19.93 -7.58
C GLY A 96 9.41 -18.59 -7.87
N ARG A 97 9.07 -18.02 -9.03
CA ARG A 97 9.54 -16.70 -9.45
C ARG A 97 8.44 -15.67 -9.23
N LEU A 98 8.76 -14.63 -8.47
CA LEU A 98 7.91 -13.49 -8.21
C LEU A 98 8.29 -12.34 -9.16
N LEU A 99 7.40 -12.04 -10.11
CA LEU A 99 7.54 -10.98 -11.10
C LEU A 99 6.79 -9.74 -10.62
N ILE A 100 7.51 -8.68 -10.23
CA ILE A 100 6.91 -7.47 -9.66
C ILE A 100 6.23 -6.63 -10.75
N LEU A 101 4.98 -6.24 -10.49
CA LEU A 101 4.22 -5.30 -11.33
C LEU A 101 4.35 -3.86 -10.84
N GLY A 102 4.47 -3.66 -9.52
CA GLY A 102 4.62 -2.34 -8.93
C GLY A 102 4.37 -2.35 -7.42
N VAL A 103 4.45 -1.17 -6.81
CA VAL A 103 4.28 -0.99 -5.36
C VAL A 103 3.36 0.20 -5.09
N ASP A 104 2.33 -0.05 -4.28
CA ASP A 104 1.46 0.96 -3.66
C ASP A 104 2.00 1.30 -2.27
N VAL A 105 2.12 2.58 -1.94
CA VAL A 105 2.66 3.04 -0.66
C VAL A 105 1.57 3.74 0.13
N HIS A 106 1.16 3.11 1.23
CA HIS A 106 0.16 3.65 2.15
C HIS A 106 0.87 4.33 3.31
N GLU A 107 0.95 5.65 3.27
CA GLU A 107 1.61 6.48 4.28
C GLU A 107 0.58 6.98 5.31
N HIS A 108 0.89 6.77 6.59
CA HIS A 108 0.21 7.35 7.75
C HIS A 108 1.25 8.07 8.63
N GLY A 109 0.82 8.94 9.54
CA GLY A 109 1.74 9.67 10.42
C GLY A 109 2.57 8.74 11.33
N THR A 110 2.04 7.57 11.67
CA THR A 110 2.64 6.61 12.62
C THR A 110 3.14 5.33 11.97
N ALA A 111 2.81 5.08 10.70
CA ALA A 111 3.16 3.85 9.99
C ALA A 111 3.19 4.08 8.49
N VAL A 112 3.96 3.26 7.78
CA VAL A 112 3.90 3.17 6.33
C VAL A 112 3.85 1.71 5.92
N GLN A 113 3.05 1.41 4.90
CA GLN A 113 2.98 0.09 4.28
C GLN A 113 3.39 0.17 2.81
N PHE A 114 4.32 -0.70 2.43
CA PHE A 114 4.70 -0.95 1.04
C PHE A 114 3.98 -2.21 0.58
N GLN A 115 2.98 -2.06 -0.27
CA GLN A 115 2.19 -3.16 -0.81
C GLN A 115 2.65 -3.42 -2.24
N VAL A 116 3.42 -4.48 -2.43
CA VAL A 116 3.95 -4.91 -3.73
C VAL A 116 2.94 -5.84 -4.39
N HIS A 117 2.59 -5.53 -5.63
CA HIS A 117 1.75 -6.35 -6.48
C HIS A 117 2.63 -7.12 -7.47
N ALA A 118 2.38 -8.41 -7.62
CA ALA A 118 3.24 -9.28 -8.41
C ALA A 118 2.48 -10.46 -9.01
N VAL A 119 3.11 -11.11 -9.98
CA VAL A 119 2.72 -12.42 -10.50
C VAL A 119 3.70 -13.46 -9.95
N LEU A 120 3.17 -14.52 -9.36
CA LEU A 120 3.96 -15.69 -8.96
C LEU A 120 3.87 -16.76 -10.05
N GLU A 121 5.02 -17.14 -10.61
CA GLU A 121 5.20 -18.35 -11.41
C GLU A 121 5.65 -19.50 -10.49
N PRO A 122 4.80 -20.51 -10.21
CA PRO A 122 5.16 -21.58 -9.29
C PRO A 122 6.34 -22.42 -9.80
N ALA A 123 7.27 -22.80 -8.92
CA ALA A 123 8.45 -23.60 -9.26
C ALA A 123 8.09 -24.98 -9.84
N GLY A 124 7.00 -25.58 -9.35
CA GLY A 124 6.46 -26.85 -9.87
C GLY A 124 5.76 -26.75 -11.23
N GLY A 125 5.77 -25.56 -11.86
CA GLY A 125 4.92 -25.25 -13.01
C GLY A 125 3.46 -25.05 -12.61
N GLY A 126 2.64 -24.67 -13.58
CA GLY A 126 1.21 -24.38 -13.39
C GLY A 126 0.83 -22.97 -13.78
N ARG A 127 -0.42 -22.61 -13.49
CA ARG A 127 -0.96 -21.29 -13.85
C ARG A 127 -0.33 -20.21 -12.96
N PRO A 128 0.21 -19.12 -13.54
CA PRO A 128 0.68 -17.98 -12.74
C PRO A 128 -0.42 -17.44 -11.82
N ARG A 129 -0.07 -16.94 -10.65
CA ARG A 129 -1.02 -16.43 -9.64
C ARG A 129 -0.78 -14.94 -9.41
N LEU A 130 -1.85 -14.16 -9.33
CA LEU A 130 -1.75 -12.80 -8.80
C LEU A 130 -1.54 -12.89 -7.29
N VAL A 131 -0.51 -12.22 -6.82
CA VAL A 131 -0.17 -12.17 -5.40
C VAL A 131 0.16 -10.74 -5.01
N ARG A 132 0.00 -10.46 -3.73
CA ARG A 132 0.48 -9.23 -3.11
C ARG A 132 1.33 -9.56 -1.90
N THR A 133 2.31 -8.73 -1.60
CA THR A 133 3.05 -8.79 -0.34
C THR A 133 3.10 -7.42 0.29
N GLY A 134 3.00 -7.35 1.61
CA GLY A 134 2.93 -6.11 2.36
C GLY A 134 3.99 -6.06 3.45
N VAL A 135 4.84 -5.03 3.42
CA VAL A 135 5.75 -4.71 4.53
C VAL A 135 5.27 -3.44 5.20
N THR A 136 4.92 -3.55 6.48
CA THR A 136 4.51 -2.39 7.30
C THR A 136 5.57 -2.09 8.34
N VAL A 137 5.97 -0.81 8.43
CA VAL A 137 6.95 -0.33 9.40
C VAL A 137 6.40 0.87 10.15
N ALA A 138 6.72 0.95 11.45
CA ALA A 138 6.41 2.12 12.26
C ALA A 138 7.21 3.34 11.76
N LYS A 139 6.60 4.50 11.87
CA LYS A 139 7.09 5.77 11.36
C LYS A 139 6.76 6.88 12.38
N VAL A 140 7.49 7.99 12.33
CA VAL A 140 7.03 9.27 12.90
C VAL A 140 6.68 10.24 11.78
N ASP A 141 5.73 11.13 12.03
CA ASP A 141 5.08 11.92 10.98
C ASP A 141 6.04 12.80 10.17
N THR A 142 7.17 13.20 10.78
CA THR A 142 8.22 14.00 10.13
C THR A 142 9.03 13.25 9.07
N ILE A 143 8.94 11.92 8.98
CA ILE A 143 9.64 11.12 7.96
C ILE A 143 8.75 11.02 6.72
N THR A 144 8.90 11.94 5.78
CA THR A 144 8.09 11.99 4.55
C THR A 144 8.96 11.90 3.30
N GLY A 145 8.33 11.78 2.13
CA GLY A 145 9.02 11.79 0.85
C GLY A 145 10.03 10.64 0.72
N PRO A 146 11.17 10.83 0.03
CA PRO A 146 12.14 9.75 -0.23
C PRO A 146 12.67 9.04 1.03
N ALA A 147 12.73 9.74 2.17
CA ALA A 147 13.24 9.18 3.42
C ALA A 147 12.41 7.97 3.93
N VAL A 148 11.16 7.84 3.48
CA VAL A 148 10.26 6.73 3.77
C VAL A 148 10.88 5.37 3.38
N TRP A 149 11.63 5.31 2.27
CA TRP A 149 12.27 4.06 1.80
C TRP A 149 13.39 3.55 2.71
N LYS A 150 13.92 4.38 3.62
CA LYS A 150 14.92 3.96 4.61
C LYS A 150 14.32 3.20 5.81
N LEU A 151 13.01 3.27 5.98
CA LEU A 151 12.31 2.58 7.07
C LEU A 151 12.34 1.05 6.92
N PRO A 152 11.95 0.45 5.77
CA PRO A 152 11.96 -1.00 5.55
C PRO A 152 13.36 -1.61 5.28
N HIS A 153 14.45 -0.99 5.75
CA HIS A 153 15.84 -1.43 5.56
C HIS A 153 16.17 -2.91 5.86
N ARG A 154 15.33 -3.63 6.60
CA ARG A 154 15.49 -5.08 6.86
C ARG A 154 15.05 -5.96 5.69
N HIS A 155 14.44 -5.37 4.67
CA HIS A 155 13.90 -6.08 3.50
C HIS A 155 14.75 -5.77 2.26
N GLY A 156 16.04 -6.06 2.35
CA GLY A 156 17.03 -5.66 1.35
C GLY A 156 16.76 -6.30 -0.01
N ALA A 157 16.38 -7.58 -0.03
CA ALA A 157 16.04 -8.28 -1.27
C ALA A 157 14.83 -7.62 -1.96
N LEU A 158 13.78 -7.28 -1.20
CA LEU A 158 12.59 -6.61 -1.75
C LEU A 158 12.91 -5.21 -2.30
N LEU A 159 13.67 -4.41 -1.55
CA LEU A 159 14.03 -3.05 -1.96
C LEU A 159 14.91 -3.05 -3.22
N ALA A 160 15.88 -3.96 -3.30
CA ALA A 160 16.71 -4.12 -4.48
C ALA A 160 15.90 -4.61 -5.69
N ALA A 161 14.97 -5.55 -5.51
CA ALA A 161 14.10 -6.01 -6.60
C ALA A 161 13.23 -4.89 -7.18
N LEU A 162 12.72 -4.01 -6.31
CA LEU A 162 11.94 -2.84 -6.72
C LEU A 162 12.79 -1.80 -7.47
N ALA A 163 13.93 -1.42 -6.93
CA ALA A 163 14.79 -0.40 -7.51
C ALA A 163 15.44 -0.85 -8.83
N ASP A 164 15.93 -2.09 -8.87
CA ASP A 164 16.65 -2.65 -10.02
C ASP A 164 15.72 -3.36 -11.03
N ARG A 165 14.40 -3.38 -10.76
CA ARG A 165 13.37 -4.06 -11.55
C ARG A 165 13.74 -5.51 -11.85
N ARG A 166 13.96 -6.27 -10.79
CA ARG A 166 14.31 -7.69 -10.84
C ARG A 166 13.18 -8.54 -10.31
N CYS A 167 13.06 -9.75 -10.84
CA CYS A 167 12.23 -10.75 -10.18
C CYS A 167 12.91 -11.23 -8.89
N LEU A 168 12.14 -11.93 -8.06
CA LEU A 168 12.65 -12.62 -6.89
C LEU A 168 12.39 -14.11 -7.04
N ASP A 169 13.40 -14.93 -6.84
CA ASP A 169 13.22 -16.36 -6.65
C ASP A 169 12.88 -16.57 -5.16
N VAL A 170 11.65 -17.01 -4.89
CA VAL A 170 11.12 -17.19 -3.53
C VAL A 170 11.01 -18.66 -3.18
N THR A 171 11.28 -19.00 -1.92
CA THR A 171 11.24 -20.38 -1.41
C THR A 171 10.36 -20.48 -0.17
N ASP A 172 9.34 -21.32 -0.24
CA ASP A 172 8.43 -21.69 0.85
C ASP A 172 7.84 -20.48 1.59
N LEU A 173 7.49 -19.41 0.86
CA LEU A 173 6.78 -18.28 1.44
C LEU A 173 5.34 -18.70 1.79
N PRO A 174 4.83 -18.37 2.99
CA PRO A 174 3.42 -18.61 3.30
C PRO A 174 2.52 -17.74 2.43
N LEU A 175 1.55 -18.36 1.77
CA LEU A 175 0.50 -17.72 0.99
C LEU A 175 -0.84 -17.88 1.70
N LEU A 176 -1.44 -16.75 2.04
CA LEU A 176 -2.76 -16.71 2.63
C LEU A 176 -3.84 -16.90 1.55
N ASP A 177 -5.02 -17.38 1.95
CA ASP A 177 -6.18 -17.54 1.05
C ASP A 177 -6.56 -16.24 0.33
N SER A 178 -6.20 -15.08 0.90
CA SER A 178 -6.39 -13.75 0.31
C SER A 178 -5.45 -13.41 -0.86
N GLY A 179 -4.48 -14.28 -1.17
CA GLY A 179 -3.38 -14.01 -2.10
C GLY A 179 -2.28 -13.12 -1.52
N ASP A 180 -2.30 -12.89 -0.21
CA ASP A 180 -1.22 -12.22 0.52
C ASP A 180 -0.08 -13.19 0.79
N LEU A 181 1.10 -12.92 0.24
CA LEU A 181 2.36 -13.54 0.64
C LEU A 181 2.84 -12.90 1.94
N LEU A 182 3.15 -13.73 2.93
CA LEU A 182 3.83 -13.29 4.14
C LEU A 182 5.32 -13.14 3.80
N TRP A 183 5.79 -11.90 3.70
CA TRP A 183 7.17 -11.62 3.32
C TRP A 183 8.17 -12.12 4.36
N ASP A 184 9.19 -12.82 3.87
CA ASP A 184 10.38 -13.21 4.62
C ASP A 184 11.58 -13.00 3.69
N ASP A 185 12.46 -12.06 4.04
CA ASP A 185 13.58 -11.65 3.17
C ASP A 185 14.61 -12.78 3.04
N ASP A 186 14.75 -13.63 4.07
CA ASP A 186 15.67 -14.77 4.07
C ASP A 186 15.24 -15.88 3.09
N ARG A 187 13.98 -15.83 2.64
CA ARG A 187 13.36 -16.75 1.69
C ARG A 187 13.28 -16.20 0.27
N ALA A 188 13.92 -15.05 0.01
CA ALA A 188 13.86 -14.37 -1.27
C ALA A 188 15.25 -14.02 -1.79
N LEU A 189 15.54 -14.40 -3.03
CA LEU A 189 16.81 -14.12 -3.70
C LEU A 189 16.56 -13.29 -4.96
N LEU A 190 17.44 -12.32 -5.23
CA LEU A 190 17.35 -11.51 -6.44
C LEU A 190 17.55 -12.37 -7.69
N GLY A 191 16.51 -12.45 -8.51
CA GLY A 191 16.49 -13.16 -9.78
C GLY A 191 16.87 -12.27 -10.96
N LYS A 192 16.54 -12.66 -12.18
CA LYS A 192 16.88 -11.90 -13.41
C LYS A 192 16.13 -10.55 -13.49
N PRO A 193 16.61 -9.58 -14.29
CA PRO A 193 15.81 -8.41 -14.64
C PRO A 193 14.44 -8.82 -15.17
N ALA A 194 13.39 -8.14 -14.71
CA ALA A 194 12.01 -8.38 -15.08
C ALA A 194 11.30 -7.03 -15.21
N ASP A 195 11.05 -6.62 -16.45
CA ASP A 195 10.31 -5.40 -16.75
C ASP A 195 8.82 -5.55 -16.34
N PRO A 196 8.28 -4.64 -15.53
CA PRO A 196 6.87 -4.66 -15.14
C PRO A 196 5.89 -4.65 -16.32
N PHE A 197 6.20 -3.93 -17.41
CA PHE A 197 5.28 -3.84 -18.56
C PHE A 197 5.25 -5.14 -19.36
N THR A 198 6.41 -5.75 -19.61
CA THR A 198 6.54 -7.07 -20.24
C THR A 198 5.87 -8.14 -19.38
N THR A 199 6.11 -8.11 -18.07
CA THR A 199 5.43 -8.99 -17.11
C THR A 199 3.92 -8.84 -17.22
N ALA A 200 3.42 -7.60 -17.23
CA ALA A 200 2.01 -7.32 -17.29
C ALA A 200 1.36 -7.82 -18.59
N ARG A 201 1.98 -7.56 -19.75
CA ARG A 201 1.53 -8.02 -21.07
C ARG A 201 1.45 -9.54 -21.17
N LEU A 202 2.46 -10.24 -20.64
CA LEU A 202 2.55 -11.69 -20.76
C LEU A 202 1.66 -12.44 -19.77
N HIS A 203 1.50 -11.93 -18.56
CA HIS A 203 0.94 -12.71 -17.46
C HIS A 203 -0.42 -12.25 -16.93
N LEU A 204 -0.78 -10.95 -16.98
CA LEU A 204 -1.99 -10.49 -16.28
C LEU A 204 -3.28 -11.17 -16.76
N ALA A 205 -3.46 -11.29 -18.08
CA ALA A 205 -4.65 -11.93 -18.64
C ALA A 205 -4.78 -13.42 -18.25
N GLY A 206 -3.66 -14.09 -18.04
CA GLY A 206 -3.59 -15.52 -17.72
C GLY A 206 -3.50 -15.81 -16.22
N ALA A 207 -3.17 -14.84 -15.37
CA ALA A 207 -2.91 -15.07 -13.96
C ALA A 207 -4.20 -15.38 -13.19
N LEU A 208 -4.11 -16.28 -12.21
CA LEU A 208 -5.21 -16.62 -11.32
C LEU A 208 -5.29 -15.60 -10.19
N ALA A 209 -6.39 -14.84 -10.12
CA ALA A 209 -6.70 -13.99 -8.98
C ALA A 209 -7.09 -14.85 -7.76
N PRO A 210 -6.66 -14.46 -6.54
CA PRO A 210 -7.06 -15.16 -5.32
C PRO A 210 -8.54 -14.93 -5.02
N ALA A 211 -9.18 -15.89 -4.35
CA ALA A 211 -10.52 -15.68 -3.83
C ALA A 211 -10.48 -14.67 -2.68
N VAL A 212 -11.27 -13.60 -2.75
CA VAL A 212 -11.30 -12.58 -1.68
C VAL A 212 -12.04 -13.13 -0.45
N PRO A 213 -11.37 -13.25 0.72
CA PRO A 213 -12.02 -13.73 1.94
C PRO A 213 -13.20 -12.84 2.34
N PRO A 214 -14.25 -13.36 3.00
CA PRO A 214 -15.45 -12.60 3.31
C PRO A 214 -15.20 -11.25 4.01
N LEU A 215 -14.30 -11.20 5.00
CA LEU A 215 -13.93 -9.98 5.73
C LEU A 215 -13.16 -8.96 4.88
N ASP A 216 -12.69 -9.36 3.71
CA ASP A 216 -11.86 -8.57 2.82
C ASP A 216 -12.64 -8.10 1.58
N ARG A 217 -13.91 -8.49 1.43
CA ARG A 217 -14.83 -8.05 0.37
C ARG A 217 -15.38 -6.64 0.61
N VAL A 218 -14.51 -5.71 0.97
CA VAL A 218 -14.86 -4.29 1.12
C VAL A 218 -14.41 -3.57 -0.15
N PRO A 219 -15.27 -2.78 -0.82
CA PRO A 219 -14.93 -2.13 -2.09
C PRO A 219 -13.62 -1.31 -2.04
N VAL A 220 -13.33 -0.66 -0.91
CA VAL A 220 -12.09 0.13 -0.70
C VAL A 220 -10.80 -0.72 -0.78
N ARG A 221 -10.91 -2.05 -0.63
CA ARG A 221 -9.79 -2.98 -0.75
C ARG A 221 -9.59 -3.53 -2.15
N VAL A 222 -10.51 -3.24 -3.08
CA VAL A 222 -10.34 -3.64 -4.48
C VAL A 222 -9.16 -2.86 -5.04
N ALA A 223 -8.18 -3.59 -5.53
CA ALA A 223 -6.91 -3.09 -6.06
C ALA A 223 -6.40 -4.11 -7.08
N GLU A 224 -7.12 -4.23 -8.20
CA GLU A 224 -6.83 -5.24 -9.22
C GLU A 224 -5.74 -4.72 -10.16
N PRO A 225 -4.59 -5.42 -10.30
CA PRO A 225 -3.54 -5.01 -11.22
C PRO A 225 -4.00 -5.08 -12.68
N VAL A 226 -3.78 -3.99 -13.41
CA VAL A 226 -4.09 -3.90 -14.83
C VAL A 226 -2.92 -3.30 -15.60
N LEU A 227 -2.84 -3.67 -16.88
CA LEU A 227 -2.11 -2.93 -17.88
C LEU A 227 -3.12 -2.20 -18.75
N VAL A 228 -2.92 -0.89 -18.92
CA VAL A 228 -3.72 -0.04 -19.79
C VAL A 228 -2.80 0.51 -20.87
N GLU A 229 -3.18 0.32 -22.14
CA GLU A 229 -2.45 0.77 -23.33
C GLU A 229 -3.45 1.36 -24.34
N ASP A 230 -2.94 1.93 -25.43
CA ASP A 230 -3.73 2.46 -26.54
C ASP A 230 -4.77 3.53 -26.17
N TYR A 231 -4.57 4.21 -25.03
CA TYR A 231 -5.43 5.28 -24.57
C TYR A 231 -5.01 6.66 -25.06
N ARG A 232 -5.96 7.59 -25.05
CA ARG A 232 -5.69 9.03 -25.14
C ARG A 232 -5.91 9.67 -23.78
N VAL A 233 -4.97 10.50 -23.34
CA VAL A 233 -5.16 11.27 -22.10
C VAL A 233 -6.08 12.45 -22.38
N THR A 234 -7.17 12.56 -21.62
CA THR A 234 -8.14 13.64 -21.70
C THR A 234 -7.63 14.91 -21.00
N LYS A 235 -8.33 16.04 -21.15
CA LYS A 235 -7.92 17.32 -20.52
C LYS A 235 -7.90 17.28 -18.99
N ASP A 236 -8.77 16.48 -18.40
CA ASP A 236 -8.86 16.23 -16.96
C ASP A 236 -7.89 15.14 -16.46
N GLY A 237 -7.06 14.56 -17.35
CA GLY A 237 -6.07 13.54 -17.00
C GLY A 237 -6.58 12.11 -16.97
N SER A 238 -7.86 11.89 -17.30
CA SER A 238 -8.45 10.56 -17.47
C SER A 238 -7.93 9.86 -18.74
N PHE A 239 -8.09 8.55 -18.82
CA PHE A 239 -7.71 7.74 -19.99
C PHE A 239 -8.95 7.40 -20.82
N ASP A 240 -9.00 7.89 -22.05
CA ASP A 240 -10.00 7.52 -23.06
C ASP A 240 -9.53 6.27 -23.80
N LEU A 241 -10.28 5.18 -23.63
CA LEU A 241 -10.01 3.85 -24.17
C LEU A 241 -10.73 3.59 -25.50
N GLY A 242 -11.34 4.63 -26.12
CA GLY A 242 -12.09 4.51 -27.37
C GLY A 242 -13.48 3.88 -27.25
N GLY A 243 -13.85 3.38 -26.07
CA GLY A 243 -15.19 2.89 -25.73
C GLY A 243 -15.68 3.33 -24.34
N GLY A 244 -14.85 4.07 -23.61
CA GLY A 244 -15.14 4.55 -22.26
C GLY A 244 -13.98 5.34 -21.69
N VAL A 245 -14.26 6.13 -20.66
CA VAL A 245 -13.26 6.94 -19.97
C VAL A 245 -12.98 6.33 -18.60
N LEU A 246 -11.73 5.98 -18.37
CA LEU A 246 -11.23 5.50 -17.10
C LEU A 246 -10.55 6.64 -16.37
N ALA A 247 -11.12 7.05 -15.23
CA ALA A 247 -10.56 8.13 -14.45
C ALA A 247 -9.28 7.72 -13.73
N VAL A 248 -8.30 8.61 -13.73
CA VAL A 248 -6.98 8.34 -13.16
C VAL A 248 -6.81 9.12 -11.86
N ASP A 249 -6.53 8.40 -10.78
CA ASP A 249 -6.34 8.96 -9.46
C ASP A 249 -4.86 9.33 -9.26
N THR A 250 -4.50 10.54 -9.71
CA THR A 250 -3.14 11.07 -9.53
C THR A 250 -2.91 11.67 -8.14
N GLU A 251 -3.96 11.86 -7.33
CA GLU A 251 -3.86 12.34 -5.95
C GLU A 251 -3.31 11.26 -5.02
N ARG A 252 -3.49 9.99 -5.37
CA ARG A 252 -2.90 8.83 -4.69
C ARG A 252 -1.45 8.54 -5.03
N LEU A 253 -0.80 9.32 -5.90
CA LEU A 253 0.61 9.10 -6.21
C LEU A 253 1.45 9.36 -4.95
N PRO A 254 2.27 8.40 -4.49
CA PRO A 254 3.03 8.58 -3.27
C PRO A 254 4.18 9.57 -3.50
N ALA A 255 4.33 10.53 -2.58
CA ALA A 255 5.38 11.55 -2.63
C ALA A 255 6.80 10.98 -2.46
N CYS A 256 6.92 9.71 -2.06
CA CYS A 256 8.19 9.01 -1.92
C CYS A 256 8.70 8.37 -3.21
N GLY A 257 7.99 8.50 -4.34
CA GLY A 257 8.41 7.94 -5.63
C GLY A 257 8.61 8.99 -6.73
N PRO A 258 9.19 8.60 -7.88
CA PRO A 258 9.43 9.51 -9.01
C PRO A 258 8.18 9.78 -9.87
N LEU A 259 7.08 9.05 -9.66
CA LEU A 259 5.87 9.26 -10.43
C LEU A 259 5.25 10.62 -10.13
N THR A 260 4.86 11.32 -11.20
CA THR A 260 4.21 12.64 -11.10
C THR A 260 2.97 12.66 -12.00
N PRO A 261 1.96 13.50 -11.69
CA PRO A 261 0.79 13.67 -12.56
C PRO A 261 1.17 14.02 -14.00
N LYS A 262 2.27 14.77 -14.19
CA LYS A 262 2.80 15.12 -15.51
C LYS A 262 3.32 13.91 -16.29
N LEU A 263 4.02 12.98 -15.64
CA LEU A 263 4.49 11.75 -16.28
C LEU A 263 3.30 10.86 -16.67
N VAL A 264 2.29 10.78 -15.80
CA VAL A 264 1.06 10.05 -16.08
C VAL A 264 0.31 10.67 -17.26
N ALA A 265 0.18 11.99 -17.32
CA ALA A 265 -0.47 12.66 -18.44
C ALA A 265 0.29 12.54 -19.79
N GLY A 266 1.61 12.33 -19.74
CA GLY A 266 2.46 12.11 -20.91
C GLY A 266 2.73 10.64 -21.26
N SER A 267 2.04 9.71 -20.60
CA SER A 267 2.29 8.28 -20.73
C SER A 267 1.58 7.67 -21.94
N THR A 268 2.15 6.58 -22.44
CA THR A 268 1.61 5.75 -23.53
C THR A 268 1.17 4.36 -23.06
N ALA A 269 1.64 3.94 -21.89
CA ALA A 269 1.21 2.73 -21.20
C ALA A 269 1.26 2.95 -19.68
N CYS A 270 0.36 2.31 -18.95
CA CYS A 270 0.26 2.40 -17.51
C CYS A 270 0.01 1.03 -16.89
N VAL A 271 0.90 0.61 -15.99
CA VAL A 271 0.61 -0.47 -15.03
C VAL A 271 0.03 0.20 -13.79
N GLY A 272 -1.16 -0.22 -13.39
CA GLY A 272 -1.88 0.41 -12.29
C GLY A 272 -2.81 -0.56 -11.57
N LEU A 273 -3.57 -0.01 -10.63
CA LEU A 273 -4.59 -0.72 -9.85
C LEU A 273 -5.96 -0.14 -10.18
N ILE A 274 -6.90 -1.00 -10.59
CA ILE A 274 -8.32 -0.65 -10.64
C ILE A 274 -8.90 -0.73 -9.24
N ARG A 275 -9.45 0.39 -8.78
CA ARG A 275 -10.03 0.55 -7.44
C ARG A 275 -11.44 1.10 -7.53
N TRP A 276 -12.29 0.69 -6.59
CA TRP A 276 -13.60 1.31 -6.41
C TRP A 276 -13.53 2.32 -5.27
N ASP A 277 -13.68 3.60 -5.61
CA ASP A 277 -13.68 4.70 -4.65
C ASP A 277 -14.74 5.73 -5.04
N GLY A 278 -15.37 6.38 -4.06
CA GLY A 278 -16.37 7.42 -4.33
C GLY A 278 -17.58 6.99 -5.19
N GLY A 279 -17.86 5.68 -5.32
CA GLY A 279 -18.94 5.17 -6.16
C GLY A 279 -18.59 5.06 -7.65
N ARG A 280 -17.30 5.06 -8.01
CA ARG A 280 -16.80 4.91 -9.38
C ARG A 280 -15.53 4.06 -9.41
N TRP A 281 -15.20 3.55 -10.59
CA TRP A 281 -13.90 2.93 -10.84
C TRP A 281 -12.85 4.02 -11.12
N LEU A 282 -11.68 3.86 -10.49
CA LEU A 282 -10.51 4.69 -10.68
C LEU A 282 -9.29 3.82 -11.00
N LEU A 283 -8.37 4.34 -11.79
CA LEU A 283 -7.04 3.79 -12.02
C LEU A 283 -6.03 4.51 -11.14
N GLN A 284 -5.38 3.79 -10.24
CA GLN A 284 -4.21 4.29 -9.52
C GLN A 284 -2.93 3.85 -10.24
N PRO A 285 -2.11 4.76 -10.77
CA PRO A 285 -0.86 4.40 -11.45
C PRO A 285 0.18 3.82 -10.47
N LEU A 286 0.87 2.75 -10.87
CA LEU A 286 2.04 2.19 -10.18
C LEU A 286 3.33 2.34 -11.00
N ALA A 287 3.21 2.30 -12.32
CA ALA A 287 4.29 2.57 -13.26
C ALA A 287 3.72 3.11 -14.59
N VAL A 288 4.48 3.97 -15.27
CA VAL A 288 4.14 4.46 -16.62
C VAL A 288 5.31 4.31 -17.59
N GLN A 289 4.99 4.04 -18.86
CA GLN A 289 5.91 4.30 -19.98
C GLN A 289 5.54 5.66 -20.56
N ALA A 290 6.51 6.57 -20.68
CA ALA A 290 6.31 7.91 -21.21
C ALA A 290 7.40 8.27 -22.22
N LYS A 291 7.13 9.24 -23.10
CA LYS A 291 8.14 9.77 -24.03
C LYS A 291 8.77 11.03 -23.46
N VAL A 292 10.07 10.98 -23.16
CA VAL A 292 10.87 12.13 -22.72
C VAL A 292 11.97 12.36 -23.74
N LYS A 293 12.02 13.56 -24.34
CA LYS A 293 13.00 13.92 -25.39
C LYS A 293 13.10 12.90 -26.54
N LYS A 294 11.96 12.30 -26.92
CA LYS A 294 11.81 11.23 -27.94
C LYS A 294 12.30 9.84 -27.53
N GLU A 295 12.83 9.67 -26.32
CA GLU A 295 13.15 8.37 -25.76
C GLU A 295 11.98 7.85 -24.94
N THR A 296 11.68 6.57 -25.05
CA THR A 296 10.74 5.90 -24.14
C THR A 296 11.45 5.68 -22.82
N VAL A 297 10.89 6.24 -21.76
CA VAL A 297 11.34 6.03 -20.39
C VAL A 297 10.22 5.39 -19.61
N GLU A 298 10.62 4.55 -18.67
CA GLU A 298 9.71 3.87 -17.77
C GLU A 298 9.97 4.39 -16.37
N VAL A 299 8.92 4.69 -15.63
CA VAL A 299 9.01 5.23 -14.27
C VAL A 299 8.03 4.50 -13.39
N ALA A 300 8.48 3.97 -12.26
CA ALA A 300 7.67 3.26 -11.28
C ALA A 300 7.88 3.82 -9.87
N THR A 301 6.87 3.69 -9.01
CA THR A 301 6.97 4.11 -7.60
C THR A 301 8.20 3.52 -6.90
N GLY A 302 8.51 2.25 -7.18
CA GLY A 302 9.61 1.50 -6.55
C GLY A 302 11.01 1.88 -7.03
N ASP A 303 11.16 2.70 -8.07
CA ASP A 303 12.47 3.08 -8.61
C ASP A 303 13.33 3.86 -7.57
N TRP A 304 12.72 4.42 -6.52
CA TRP A 304 13.41 5.09 -5.41
C TRP A 304 13.60 4.21 -4.16
N ALA A 305 13.35 2.89 -4.25
CA ALA A 305 13.42 1.99 -3.10
C ALA A 305 14.82 1.91 -2.45
N LEU A 306 15.88 2.20 -3.21
CA LEU A 306 17.26 2.32 -2.72
C LEU A 306 17.75 3.78 -2.65
N GLY A 307 16.85 4.75 -2.75
CA GLY A 307 17.13 6.18 -2.74
C GLY A 307 16.71 6.88 -4.04
N PRO A 308 16.51 8.20 -4.00
CA PRO A 308 16.12 8.98 -5.17
C PRO A 308 17.18 8.94 -6.26
N THR A 309 16.73 8.88 -7.51
CA THR A 309 17.60 8.82 -8.69
C THR A 309 17.65 10.13 -9.47
N ASP A 310 16.69 11.05 -9.27
CA ASP A 310 16.70 12.33 -9.96
C ASP A 310 17.57 13.38 -9.23
N PRO A 311 18.28 14.26 -9.96
CA PRO A 311 19.20 15.22 -9.35
C PRO A 311 18.56 16.18 -8.34
N LYS A 312 17.26 16.52 -8.50
CA LYS A 312 16.59 17.47 -7.60
C LYS A 312 16.25 16.79 -6.27
N ALA A 313 15.69 15.59 -6.30
CA ALA A 313 15.39 14.84 -5.09
C ALA A 313 16.67 14.42 -4.35
N VAL A 314 17.72 13.98 -5.06
CA VAL A 314 19.04 13.69 -4.44
C VAL A 314 19.58 14.90 -3.68
N LYS A 315 19.53 16.09 -4.29
CA LYS A 315 19.99 17.33 -3.64
C LYS A 315 19.10 17.72 -2.46
N ALA A 316 17.79 17.53 -2.57
CA ALA A 316 16.85 17.82 -1.49
C ALA A 316 17.07 16.90 -0.29
N GLU A 317 17.28 15.60 -0.54
CA GLU A 317 17.58 14.61 0.50
C GLU A 317 18.92 14.90 1.18
N ALA A 318 19.98 15.19 0.42
CA ALA A 318 21.28 15.55 0.97
C ALA A 318 21.20 16.78 1.91
N ARG A 319 20.32 17.73 1.61
CA ARG A 319 20.07 18.91 2.46
C ARG A 319 19.27 18.55 3.72
N ALA A 320 18.31 17.65 3.61
CA ALA A 320 17.47 17.20 4.73
C ALA A 320 18.22 16.28 5.72
N GLY A 321 19.30 15.63 5.26
CA GLY A 321 20.06 14.67 6.04
C GLY A 321 19.35 13.31 6.17
N ASP A 322 19.73 12.52 7.17
CA ASP A 322 19.11 11.21 7.43
C ASP A 322 18.30 11.24 8.74
N PRO A 323 17.02 11.65 8.68
CA PRO A 323 16.17 11.69 9.87
C PRO A 323 15.95 10.28 10.47
N VAL A 324 16.00 9.23 9.65
CA VAL A 324 15.80 7.85 10.11
C VAL A 324 16.99 7.40 10.96
N ALA A 325 18.22 7.65 10.51
CA ALA A 325 19.42 7.34 11.27
C ALA A 325 19.46 8.09 12.61
N VAL A 326 19.17 9.40 12.60
CA VAL A 326 19.12 10.22 13.82
C VAL A 326 18.09 9.70 14.82
N LEU A 327 16.89 9.35 14.36
CA LEU A 327 15.83 8.85 15.25
C LEU A 327 16.15 7.46 15.79
N ARG A 328 16.73 6.56 14.98
CA ARG A 328 17.19 5.24 15.45
C ARG A 328 18.28 5.36 16.50
N GLU A 329 19.24 6.26 16.31
CA GLU A 329 20.29 6.50 17.29
C GLU A 329 19.70 6.98 18.62
N ARG A 330 18.79 7.96 18.58
CA ARG A 330 18.11 8.50 19.77
C ARG A 330 17.30 7.42 20.48
N ALA A 331 16.48 6.65 19.75
CA ALA A 331 15.70 5.55 20.31
C ALA A 331 16.61 4.49 20.95
N GLY A 332 17.71 4.12 20.30
CA GLY A 332 18.68 3.17 20.85
C GLY A 332 19.39 3.66 22.11
N ARG A 333 19.53 4.98 22.32
CA ARG A 333 20.03 5.54 23.59
C ARG A 333 18.97 5.48 24.70
N LEU A 334 17.69 5.64 24.36
CA LEU A 334 16.59 5.56 25.33
C LEU A 334 16.35 4.12 25.80
N LEU A 335 16.42 3.13 24.89
CA LEU A 335 16.22 1.71 25.21
C LEU A 335 17.38 1.06 25.99
N ARG A 336 18.51 1.76 26.13
CA ARG A 336 19.68 1.32 26.91
C ARG A 336 19.67 1.80 28.37
N LYS A 337 18.64 2.55 28.76
CA LYS A 337 18.38 2.98 30.13
C LYS A 337 17.24 2.16 30.72
#